data_AF-A0A3D2IYL1-F1
#
_entry.id   AF-A0A3D2IYL1-F1
#
_cell.length_a   1.000
_cell.length_b   1.000
_cell.length_c   1.000
_cell.angle_alpha   90.00
_cell.angle_beta   90.00
_cell.angle_gamma   90.00
#
_symmetry.space_group_name_H-M   'P 1'
#
loop_
_entity.id
_entity.type
_entity.pdbx_description
1 polymer ?
#
loop_
_entity_poly.entity_id
_entity_poly.type
_entity_poly.pdbx_seq_one_letter_code
_entity_poly.pdbx_strand_id
1 'polypeptide(L)'
;MIRNSRLAMLAVSVSAMMLLSACQPTNDVTEATVKDEAAPVNNATTDTSAMDAHAGHDMSGDAMTGMHGEYNDSMTKMHDEMMAGMAYNDPDAAFAQGMLGHHMGAVDMAEIQLKYGTDAEMRQLAQEIIDAQKAEIEQMQNWLANHPDAAEPTSDTEAMQTAYAKGMDTMHSEMMAGIADPNPDMAFARGMLPHHIGAVDMAKIQLKYGKNEEMRQLAQQVIDAQQPEIEQMQNWIAKHNS
;
A
#
# COMPACT_ATOMS: atom_id res chain seq x y z
N MET A 1 17.58 47.52 -21.14
CA MET A 1 16.23 47.19 -20.63
C MET A 1 15.67 46.05 -21.46
N ILE A 2 15.76 44.82 -20.95
CA ILE A 2 15.25 43.62 -21.63
C ILE A 2 13.92 43.26 -20.94
N ARG A 3 12.85 43.16 -21.74
CA ARG A 3 11.47 42.96 -21.27
C ARG A 3 11.13 41.47 -21.37
N ASN A 4 10.95 40.80 -20.24
CA ASN A 4 10.48 39.42 -20.18
C ASN A 4 8.97 39.37 -20.44
N SER A 5 8.56 38.71 -21.54
CA SER A 5 7.16 38.35 -21.79
C SER A 5 6.94 36.90 -21.35
N ARG A 6 6.09 36.70 -20.34
CA ARG A 6 5.59 35.38 -19.93
C ARG A 6 4.48 34.94 -20.88
N LEU A 7 4.65 33.82 -21.56
CA LEU A 7 3.59 33.12 -22.30
C LEU A 7 2.87 32.19 -21.32
N ALA A 8 1.56 32.39 -21.13
CA ALA A 8 0.69 31.45 -20.45
C ALA A 8 0.09 30.51 -21.52
N MET A 9 0.35 29.20 -21.42
CA MET A 9 -0.37 28.19 -22.20
C MET A 9 -1.59 27.72 -21.39
N LEU A 10 -2.78 27.90 -21.98
CA LEU A 10 -4.03 27.28 -21.54
C LEU A 10 -4.03 25.82 -22.03
N ALA A 11 -4.14 24.85 -21.12
CA ALA A 11 -4.48 23.48 -21.46
C ALA A 11 -6.00 23.31 -21.48
N VAL A 12 -6.54 22.82 -22.60
CA VAL A 12 -7.95 22.46 -22.75
C VAL A 12 -8.05 20.95 -22.54
N SER A 13 -8.78 20.51 -21.51
CA SER A 13 -9.06 19.10 -21.26
C SER A 13 -10.25 18.64 -22.12
N VAL A 14 -10.10 17.47 -22.76
CA VAL A 14 -11.18 16.78 -23.49
C VAL A 14 -11.60 15.59 -22.64
N SER A 15 -12.79 15.65 -22.04
CA SER A 15 -13.38 14.52 -21.30
C SER A 15 -14.02 13.54 -22.29
N ALA A 16 -13.48 12.32 -22.34
CA ALA A 16 -14.11 11.18 -23.01
C ALA A 16 -14.99 10.44 -21.99
N MET A 17 -16.27 10.30 -22.30
CA MET A 17 -17.26 9.64 -21.45
C MET A 17 -17.48 8.22 -21.97
N MET A 18 -16.99 7.20 -21.26
CA MET A 18 -17.28 5.79 -21.55
C MET A 18 -18.40 5.29 -20.64
N LEU A 19 -19.46 4.75 -21.27
CA LEU A 19 -20.56 4.04 -20.63
C LEU A 19 -20.19 2.56 -20.48
N LEU A 20 -20.09 2.06 -19.26
CA LEU A 20 -19.96 0.63 -18.95
C LEU A 20 -21.35 0.01 -18.72
N SER A 21 -21.66 -1.03 -19.50
CA SER A 21 -22.84 -1.87 -19.36
C SER A 21 -22.46 -3.12 -18.57
N ALA A 22 -23.11 -3.34 -17.43
CA ALA A 22 -22.88 -4.49 -16.55
C ALA A 22 -23.70 -5.71 -16.98
N CYS A 23 -23.08 -6.90 -16.95
CA CYS A 23 -23.77 -8.19 -16.89
C CYS A 23 -23.14 -9.03 -15.77
N GLN A 24 -23.92 -9.34 -14.73
CA GLN A 24 -23.58 -10.35 -13.72
C GLN A 24 -24.08 -11.73 -14.16
N PRO A 25 -23.42 -12.81 -13.73
CA PRO A 25 -24.08 -14.09 -13.50
C PRO A 25 -24.10 -14.47 -12.02
N THR A 26 -25.22 -15.07 -11.60
CA THR A 26 -25.49 -15.62 -10.27
C THR A 26 -25.38 -17.15 -10.26
N ASN A 27 -25.36 -17.70 -9.04
CA ASN A 27 -25.59 -19.10 -8.64
C ASN A 27 -24.33 -19.98 -8.63
N ASP A 28 -24.10 -20.91 -7.71
CA ASP A 28 -24.98 -21.53 -6.71
C ASP A 28 -24.09 -22.16 -5.62
N VAL A 29 -24.60 -22.21 -4.39
CA VAL A 29 -23.95 -22.89 -3.26
C VAL A 29 -24.38 -24.35 -3.26
N THR A 30 -23.43 -25.28 -3.33
CA THR A 30 -23.68 -26.69 -2.96
C THR A 30 -22.75 -27.12 -1.83
N GLU A 31 -23.40 -27.37 -0.70
CA GLU A 31 -22.90 -27.98 0.53
C GLU A 31 -22.52 -29.45 0.27
N ALA A 32 -21.29 -29.82 0.63
CA ALA A 32 -20.87 -31.22 0.72
C ALA A 32 -20.10 -31.43 2.03
N THR A 33 -20.68 -32.27 2.87
CA THR A 33 -20.20 -32.71 4.16
C THR A 33 -19.09 -33.75 4.01
N VAL A 34 -18.00 -33.63 4.79
CA VAL A 34 -17.12 -34.76 5.10
C VAL A 34 -16.78 -34.73 6.58
N LYS A 35 -17.08 -35.86 7.24
CA LYS A 35 -16.72 -36.18 8.62
C LYS A 35 -15.33 -36.79 8.66
N ASP A 36 -14.53 -36.27 9.60
CA ASP A 36 -13.75 -36.98 10.63
C ASP A 36 -12.87 -38.18 10.22
N GLU A 37 -11.56 -38.07 10.45
CA GLU A 37 -10.85 -38.99 11.35
C GLU A 37 -9.40 -38.53 11.60
N ALA A 38 -9.09 -38.32 12.88
CA ALA A 38 -7.75 -38.07 13.40
C ALA A 38 -7.01 -39.40 13.68
N ALA A 39 -5.72 -39.45 13.37
CA ALA A 39 -4.81 -40.52 13.78
C ALA A 39 -3.44 -39.94 14.20
N PRO A 40 -2.66 -40.67 15.03
CA PRO A 40 -1.99 -40.07 16.19
C PRO A 40 -0.54 -39.63 15.96
N VAL A 41 -0.13 -38.72 16.85
CA VAL A 41 1.21 -38.16 17.01
C VAL A 41 2.14 -39.21 17.65
N ASN A 42 3.21 -39.59 16.95
CA ASN A 42 4.30 -40.38 17.52
C ASN A 42 5.51 -39.49 17.79
N ASN A 43 5.83 -39.34 19.08
CA ASN A 43 7.00 -38.63 19.57
C ASN A 43 8.15 -39.65 19.72
N ALA A 44 9.25 -39.45 19.00
CA ALA A 44 10.48 -40.23 19.17
C ALA A 44 11.70 -39.32 19.04
N THR A 45 12.30 -39.03 20.19
CA THR A 45 13.64 -38.48 20.37
C THR A 45 14.71 -39.51 19.98
N THR A 46 15.73 -39.09 19.23
CA THR A 46 17.10 -39.66 19.33
C THR A 46 18.14 -38.66 18.82
N ASP A 47 19.30 -38.74 19.43
CA ASP A 47 20.35 -37.75 19.59
C ASP A 47 21.60 -38.07 18.73
N THR A 48 22.41 -37.04 18.51
CA THR A 48 23.87 -37.01 18.21
C THR A 48 24.44 -37.16 16.78
N SER A 49 25.33 -36.19 16.49
CA SER A 49 26.65 -36.30 15.81
C SER A 49 26.77 -36.00 14.30
N ALA A 50 27.13 -34.74 14.04
CA ALA A 50 28.20 -34.23 13.17
C ALA A 50 28.68 -35.06 11.95
N MET A 51 28.56 -34.46 10.76
CA MET A 51 29.60 -34.53 9.72
C MET A 51 29.76 -33.16 9.04
N ASP A 52 31.02 -32.75 8.97
CA ASP A 52 31.57 -31.59 8.28
C ASP A 52 31.66 -31.84 6.76
N ALA A 53 31.77 -30.73 6.00
CA ALA A 53 32.09 -30.58 4.57
C ALA A 53 30.97 -30.76 3.51
N HIS A 54 30.50 -29.66 2.91
CA HIS A 54 31.06 -29.11 1.66
C HIS A 54 30.30 -27.88 1.13
N ALA A 55 31.10 -26.88 0.76
CA ALA A 55 30.90 -25.81 -0.22
C ALA A 55 29.59 -25.74 -1.02
N GLY A 56 28.93 -24.58 -0.90
CA GLY A 56 27.94 -24.05 -1.83
C GLY A 56 27.20 -22.89 -1.17
N HIS A 57 27.68 -21.65 -1.34
CA HIS A 57 26.88 -20.48 -0.95
C HIS A 57 25.69 -20.39 -1.90
N ASP A 58 24.57 -20.97 -1.46
CA ASP A 58 23.25 -20.75 -2.00
C ASP A 58 22.81 -19.33 -1.64
N MET A 59 23.10 -18.38 -2.51
CA MET A 59 22.70 -16.98 -2.34
C MET A 59 21.20 -16.77 -2.53
N SER A 60 20.41 -17.82 -2.85
CA SER A 60 18.97 -17.69 -3.03
C SER A 60 18.19 -17.80 -1.71
N GLY A 61 18.61 -18.67 -0.79
CA GLY A 61 17.94 -18.85 0.51
C GLY A 61 18.11 -17.65 1.47
N ASP A 62 19.31 -17.07 1.54
CA ASP A 62 19.60 -15.92 2.41
C ASP A 62 18.96 -14.63 1.88
N ALA A 63 18.95 -14.42 0.56
CA ALA A 63 18.36 -13.22 -0.06
C ALA A 63 16.83 -13.18 0.10
N MET A 64 16.18 -14.33 0.00
CA MET A 64 14.74 -14.47 0.21
C MET A 64 14.34 -14.26 1.66
N THR A 65 15.15 -14.77 2.59
CA THR A 65 14.99 -14.48 4.02
C THR A 65 15.21 -12.98 4.29
N GLY A 66 16.14 -12.34 3.56
CA GLY A 66 16.40 -10.90 3.63
C GLY A 66 15.26 -10.03 3.13
N MET A 67 14.70 -10.32 1.94
CA MET A 67 13.60 -9.55 1.35
C MET A 67 12.37 -9.53 2.27
N HIS A 68 11.94 -10.69 2.76
CA HIS A 68 10.78 -10.77 3.66
C HIS A 68 11.04 -10.08 5.00
N GLY A 69 12.28 -10.14 5.51
CA GLY A 69 12.69 -9.38 6.68
C GLY A 69 12.53 -7.86 6.47
N GLU A 70 13.01 -7.35 5.34
CA GLU A 70 12.90 -5.92 5.00
C GLU A 70 11.45 -5.47 4.79
N TYR A 71 10.62 -6.31 4.17
CA TYR A 71 9.18 -6.06 4.10
C TYR A 71 8.55 -5.99 5.50
N ASN A 72 8.82 -6.95 6.38
CA ASN A 72 8.26 -6.94 7.75
C ASN A 72 8.68 -5.68 8.54
N ASP A 73 9.93 -5.25 8.40
CA ASP A 73 10.44 -4.02 9.03
C ASP A 73 9.71 -2.79 8.48
N SER A 74 9.52 -2.70 7.16
CA SER A 74 8.75 -1.64 6.52
C SER A 74 7.29 -1.62 7.00
N MET A 75 6.63 -2.79 7.06
CA MET A 75 5.24 -2.91 7.49
C MET A 75 5.03 -2.47 8.93
N THR A 76 5.98 -2.81 9.80
CA THR A 76 5.93 -2.40 11.21
C THR A 76 5.99 -0.88 11.32
N LYS A 77 6.93 -0.23 10.63
CA LYS A 77 7.06 1.23 10.64
C LYS A 77 5.82 1.93 10.08
N MET A 78 5.34 1.46 8.93
CA MET A 78 4.13 1.99 8.29
C MET A 78 2.93 1.87 9.23
N HIS A 79 2.74 0.70 9.85
CA HIS A 79 1.65 0.47 10.80
C HIS A 79 1.72 1.43 11.99
N ASP A 80 2.88 1.57 12.63
CA ASP A 80 3.06 2.44 13.80
C ASP A 80 2.74 3.92 13.47
N GLU A 81 3.22 4.43 12.33
CA GLU A 81 2.96 5.80 11.90
C GLU A 81 1.49 6.04 11.53
N MET A 82 0.86 5.09 10.84
CA MET A 82 -0.55 5.20 10.51
C MET A 82 -1.44 5.11 11.75
N MET A 83 -1.09 4.25 12.72
CA MET A 83 -1.78 4.15 14.02
C MET A 83 -1.74 5.48 14.78
N ALA A 84 -0.63 6.22 14.69
CA ALA A 84 -0.53 7.55 15.28
C ALA A 84 -1.56 8.52 14.65
N GLY A 85 -1.70 8.51 13.31
CA GLY A 85 -2.68 9.35 12.61
C GLY A 85 -4.13 8.99 12.92
N MET A 86 -4.44 7.70 13.10
CA MET A 86 -5.80 7.27 13.46
C MET A 86 -6.25 7.74 14.85
N ALA A 87 -5.30 8.05 15.75
CA ALA A 87 -5.62 8.58 17.07
C ALA A 87 -6.03 10.06 17.03
N TYR A 88 -5.86 10.75 15.90
CA TYR A 88 -6.12 12.18 15.79
C TYR A 88 -7.61 12.48 15.74
N ASN A 89 -7.99 13.64 16.31
CA ASN A 89 -9.38 14.10 16.32
C ASN A 89 -9.72 14.95 15.10
N ASP A 90 -8.75 15.73 14.62
CA ASP A 90 -8.89 16.54 13.41
C ASP A 90 -8.76 15.67 12.15
N PRO A 91 -9.75 15.67 11.24
CA PRO A 91 -9.71 14.83 10.04
C PRO A 91 -8.57 15.18 9.08
N ASP A 92 -8.24 16.46 8.95
CA ASP A 92 -7.19 16.92 8.04
C ASP A 92 -5.81 16.50 8.57
N ALA A 93 -5.57 16.63 9.88
CA ALA A 93 -4.36 16.14 10.52
C ALA A 93 -4.28 14.61 10.57
N ALA A 94 -5.39 13.91 10.83
CA ALA A 94 -5.46 12.45 10.79
C ALA A 94 -5.08 11.92 9.41
N PHE A 95 -5.60 12.55 8.34
CA PHE A 95 -5.25 12.21 6.97
C PHE A 95 -3.77 12.46 6.69
N ALA A 96 -3.24 13.64 7.01
CA ALA A 96 -1.84 13.97 6.74
C ALA A 96 -0.87 13.04 7.50
N GLN A 97 -1.10 12.78 8.79
CA GLN A 97 -0.25 11.88 9.58
C GLN A 97 -0.38 10.42 9.12
N GLY A 98 -1.61 9.97 8.85
CA GLY A 98 -1.85 8.61 8.36
C GLY A 98 -1.21 8.39 6.98
N MET A 99 -1.44 9.31 6.04
CA MET A 99 -0.92 9.21 4.68
C MET A 99 0.60 9.37 4.63
N LEU A 100 1.20 10.12 5.57
CA LEU A 100 2.66 10.18 5.73
C LEU A 100 3.25 8.79 6.01
N GLY A 101 2.73 8.09 7.02
CA GLY A 101 3.15 6.72 7.33
C GLY A 101 2.92 5.75 6.17
N HIS A 102 1.76 5.87 5.52
CA HIS A 102 1.39 5.10 4.35
C HIS A 102 2.40 5.27 3.19
N HIS A 103 2.75 6.51 2.85
CA HIS A 103 3.68 6.81 1.77
C HIS A 103 5.11 6.39 2.08
N MET A 104 5.55 6.52 3.33
CA MET A 104 6.85 6.00 3.75
C MET A 104 6.93 4.48 3.53
N GLY A 105 5.85 3.75 3.83
CA GLY A 105 5.73 2.33 3.52
C GLY A 105 5.87 2.02 2.02
N ALA A 106 5.20 2.78 1.15
CA ALA A 106 5.30 2.58 -0.29
C ALA A 106 6.71 2.85 -0.84
N VAL A 107 7.39 3.91 -0.35
CA VAL A 107 8.78 4.20 -0.71
C VAL A 107 9.70 3.05 -0.30
N ASP A 108 9.58 2.55 0.94
CA ASP A 108 10.37 1.41 1.41
C ASP A 108 10.14 0.16 0.54
N MET A 109 8.88 -0.17 0.21
CA MET A 109 8.55 -1.31 -0.66
C MET A 109 9.09 -1.15 -2.08
N ALA A 110 9.02 0.05 -2.63
CA ALA A 110 9.56 0.34 -3.95
C ALA A 110 11.10 0.21 -3.96
N GLU A 111 11.78 0.64 -2.89
CA GLU A 111 13.22 0.43 -2.73
C GLU A 111 13.58 -1.07 -2.61
N ILE A 112 12.77 -1.87 -1.92
CA ILE A 112 12.89 -3.33 -1.88
C ILE A 112 12.72 -3.92 -3.30
N GLN A 113 11.72 -3.48 -4.07
CA GLN A 113 11.55 -3.91 -5.46
C GLN A 113 12.74 -3.55 -6.34
N LEU A 114 13.31 -2.34 -6.20
CA LEU A 114 14.50 -1.96 -6.95
C LEU A 114 15.74 -2.76 -6.57
N LYS A 115 15.78 -3.32 -5.36
CA LYS A 115 16.87 -4.14 -4.83
C LYS A 115 16.77 -5.62 -5.22
N TYR A 116 15.58 -6.21 -5.13
CA TYR A 116 15.36 -7.65 -5.31
C TYR A 116 14.64 -8.02 -6.62
N GLY A 117 13.78 -7.15 -7.12
CA GLY A 117 12.99 -7.36 -8.33
C GLY A 117 13.79 -7.23 -9.61
N THR A 118 13.33 -7.93 -10.65
CA THR A 118 14.01 -8.03 -11.94
C THR A 118 13.13 -7.64 -13.13
N ASP A 119 11.81 -7.61 -12.94
CA ASP A 119 10.88 -7.22 -13.98
C ASP A 119 11.01 -5.73 -14.30
N ALA A 120 11.18 -5.41 -15.58
CA ALA A 120 11.43 -4.04 -16.02
C ALA A 120 10.22 -3.11 -15.77
N GLU A 121 9.00 -3.63 -15.92
CA GLU A 121 7.77 -2.86 -15.71
C GLU A 121 7.57 -2.56 -14.22
N MET A 122 7.75 -3.55 -13.34
CA MET A 122 7.61 -3.35 -11.89
C MET A 122 8.73 -2.49 -11.30
N ARG A 123 9.95 -2.58 -11.82
CA ARG A 123 11.05 -1.68 -11.42
C ARG A 123 10.80 -0.24 -11.89
N GLN A 124 10.22 -0.05 -13.07
CA GLN A 124 9.83 1.28 -13.54
C GLN A 124 8.75 1.87 -12.64
N LEU A 125 7.68 1.11 -12.36
CA LEU A 125 6.62 1.53 -11.45
C LEU A 125 7.17 1.89 -10.05
N ALA A 126 8.08 1.08 -9.51
CA ALA A 126 8.74 1.37 -8.23
C ALA A 126 9.48 2.72 -8.25
N GLN A 127 10.21 3.04 -9.32
CA GLN A 127 10.88 4.34 -9.43
C GLN A 127 9.89 5.50 -9.53
N GLU A 128 8.80 5.34 -10.29
CA GLU A 128 7.74 6.34 -10.42
C GLU A 128 7.04 6.62 -9.08
N ILE A 129 6.76 5.57 -8.30
CA ILE A 129 6.21 5.68 -6.93
C ILE A 129 7.17 6.45 -6.02
N ILE A 130 8.47 6.13 -6.03
CA ILE A 130 9.48 6.82 -5.21
C ILE A 130 9.51 8.33 -5.54
N ASP A 131 9.53 8.66 -6.83
CA ASP A 131 9.65 10.04 -7.29
C ASP A 131 8.40 10.85 -6.93
N ALA A 132 7.21 10.27 -7.10
CA ALA A 132 5.94 10.92 -6.77
C ALA A 132 5.75 11.08 -5.25
N GLN A 133 5.89 9.99 -4.49
CA GLN A 133 5.54 10.00 -3.07
C GLN A 133 6.54 10.75 -2.19
N LYS A 134 7.82 10.86 -2.58
CA LYS A 134 8.79 11.70 -1.85
C LYS A 134 8.37 13.18 -1.81
N ALA A 135 7.79 13.70 -2.90
CA ALA A 135 7.29 15.07 -2.93
C ALA A 135 6.07 15.26 -2.01
N GLU A 136 5.16 14.29 -1.99
CA GLU A 136 3.96 14.33 -1.12
C GLU A 136 4.31 14.15 0.36
N ILE A 137 5.34 13.34 0.68
CA ILE A 137 5.90 13.23 2.03
C ILE A 137 6.40 14.60 2.53
N GLU A 138 7.19 15.32 1.72
CA GLU A 138 7.67 16.65 2.08
C GLU A 138 6.50 17.64 2.27
N GLN A 139 5.47 17.56 1.43
CA GLN A 139 4.27 18.39 1.58
C GLN A 139 3.56 18.11 2.92
N MET A 140 3.29 16.84 3.25
CA MET A 140 2.60 16.47 4.48
C MET A 140 3.42 16.83 5.73
N GLN A 141 4.73 16.60 5.73
CA GLN A 141 5.61 17.00 6.83
C GLN A 141 5.57 18.52 7.08
N ASN A 142 5.63 19.32 6.01
CA ASN A 142 5.53 20.77 6.10
C ASN A 142 4.15 21.23 6.60
N TRP A 143 3.10 20.55 6.16
CA TRP A 143 1.74 20.84 6.59
C TRP A 143 1.56 20.53 8.09
N LEU A 144 1.94 19.33 8.53
CA LEU A 144 1.83 18.88 9.94
C LEU A 144 2.64 19.74 10.91
N ALA A 145 3.81 20.25 10.48
CA ALA A 145 4.60 21.18 11.29
C ALA A 145 3.86 22.47 11.67
N ASN A 146 2.86 22.86 10.87
CA ASN A 146 2.04 24.06 11.08
C ASN A 146 0.61 23.76 11.57
N HIS A 147 0.23 22.49 11.64
CA HIS A 147 -1.13 22.03 11.96
C HIS A 147 -1.10 20.83 12.93
N PRO A 148 -0.71 21.04 14.20
CA PRO A 148 -0.77 19.97 15.20
C PRO A 148 -2.21 19.56 15.46
N ASP A 149 -2.45 18.29 15.82
CA ASP A 149 -3.76 17.84 16.29
C ASP A 149 -4.10 18.49 17.63
N ALA A 150 -4.84 19.58 17.56
CA ALA A 150 -5.32 20.35 18.70
C ALA A 150 -6.86 20.38 18.75
N ALA A 151 -7.53 19.57 17.93
CA ALA A 151 -8.97 19.51 17.89
C ALA A 151 -9.51 18.69 19.05
N GLU A 152 -10.58 19.19 19.66
CA GLU A 152 -11.42 18.38 20.53
C GLU A 152 -12.25 17.41 19.67
N PRO A 153 -12.58 16.20 20.16
CA PRO A 153 -13.44 15.27 19.46
C PRO A 153 -14.78 15.92 19.07
N THR A 154 -15.22 15.65 17.84
CA THR A 154 -16.53 16.09 17.31
C THR A 154 -17.48 14.91 17.18
N SER A 155 -18.73 15.16 16.78
CA SER A 155 -19.69 14.09 16.50
C SER A 155 -19.25 13.14 15.38
N ASP A 156 -18.36 13.58 14.49
CA ASP A 156 -17.89 12.79 13.35
C ASP A 156 -16.58 12.03 13.65
N THR A 157 -15.89 12.36 14.74
CA THR A 157 -14.57 11.82 15.09
C THR A 157 -14.61 10.29 15.23
N GLU A 158 -15.56 9.73 15.98
CA GLU A 158 -15.68 8.27 16.15
C GLU A 158 -15.98 7.56 14.82
N ALA A 159 -16.83 8.17 13.98
CA ALA A 159 -17.20 7.60 12.69
C ALA A 159 -16.02 7.59 11.70
N MET A 160 -15.22 8.66 11.71
CA MET A 160 -13.99 8.76 10.92
C MET A 160 -12.95 7.74 11.40
N GLN A 161 -12.66 7.68 12.69
CA GLN A 161 -11.68 6.75 13.27
C GLN A 161 -12.06 5.30 12.99
N THR A 162 -13.35 4.96 13.08
CA THR A 162 -13.87 3.63 12.70
C THR A 162 -13.66 3.34 11.21
N ALA A 163 -13.85 4.33 10.34
CA ALA A 163 -13.62 4.16 8.90
C ALA A 163 -12.14 3.91 8.60
N TYR A 164 -11.23 4.65 9.23
CA TYR A 164 -9.79 4.43 9.09
C TYR A 164 -9.37 3.04 9.61
N ALA A 165 -9.82 2.65 10.80
CA ALA A 165 -9.48 1.34 11.39
C ALA A 165 -9.88 0.18 10.47
N LYS A 166 -11.08 0.25 9.87
CA LYS A 166 -11.55 -0.75 8.91
C LYS A 166 -10.69 -0.78 7.64
N GLY A 167 -10.36 0.38 7.09
CA GLY A 167 -9.52 0.49 5.90
C GLY A 167 -8.13 -0.08 6.14
N MET A 168 -7.52 0.27 7.27
CA MET A 168 -6.20 -0.22 7.68
C MET A 168 -6.19 -1.75 7.86
N ASP A 169 -7.20 -2.32 8.52
CA ASP A 169 -7.27 -3.78 8.74
C ASP A 169 -7.34 -4.55 7.41
N THR A 170 -8.16 -4.05 6.48
CA THR A 170 -8.29 -4.62 5.12
C THR A 170 -6.97 -4.54 4.37
N MET A 171 -6.38 -3.34 4.30
CA MET A 171 -5.11 -3.09 3.63
C MET A 171 -4.00 -3.98 4.22
N HIS A 172 -3.83 -3.98 5.54
CA HIS A 172 -2.79 -4.74 6.21
C HIS A 172 -2.92 -6.24 5.94
N SER A 173 -4.12 -6.82 6.07
CA SER A 173 -4.32 -8.25 5.85
C SER A 173 -4.01 -8.67 4.41
N GLU A 174 -4.48 -7.92 3.41
CA GLU A 174 -4.26 -8.26 2.00
C GLU A 174 -2.80 -8.03 1.59
N MET A 175 -2.20 -6.96 2.09
CA MET A 175 -0.81 -6.62 1.85
C MET A 175 0.14 -7.66 2.42
N MET A 176 -0.06 -8.11 3.66
CA MET A 176 0.72 -9.18 4.29
C MET A 176 0.63 -10.49 3.51
N ALA A 177 -0.53 -10.80 2.93
CA ALA A 177 -0.69 -11.96 2.06
C ALA A 177 0.06 -11.78 0.73
N GLY A 178 0.10 -10.57 0.19
CA GLY A 178 0.80 -10.25 -1.05
C GLY A 178 2.32 -10.31 -0.94
N ILE A 179 2.91 -9.67 0.08
CA ILE A 179 4.36 -9.62 0.28
C ILE A 179 4.99 -10.96 0.69
N ALA A 180 4.17 -11.95 1.04
CA ALA A 180 4.61 -13.32 1.31
C ALA A 180 4.93 -14.13 0.04
N ASP A 181 4.72 -13.55 -1.14
CA ASP A 181 5.09 -14.20 -2.40
C ASP A 181 6.61 -14.38 -2.50
N PRO A 182 7.10 -15.57 -2.87
CA PRO A 182 8.53 -15.78 -3.04
C PRO A 182 9.13 -15.05 -4.25
N ASN A 183 8.34 -14.67 -5.25
CA ASN A 183 8.85 -13.90 -6.37
C ASN A 183 8.85 -12.40 -5.98
N PRO A 184 10.01 -11.70 -5.99
CA PRO A 184 10.07 -10.30 -5.58
C PRO A 184 9.15 -9.36 -6.37
N ASP A 185 9.07 -9.56 -7.68
CA ASP A 185 8.22 -8.76 -8.57
C ASP A 185 6.73 -8.99 -8.28
N MET A 186 6.36 -10.24 -7.99
CA MET A 186 4.99 -10.59 -7.60
C MET A 186 4.65 -10.13 -6.17
N ALA A 187 5.61 -10.22 -5.24
CA ALA A 187 5.47 -9.74 -3.87
C ALA A 187 5.23 -8.23 -3.85
N PHE A 188 6.00 -7.49 -4.66
CA PHE A 188 5.79 -6.06 -4.85
C PHE A 188 4.41 -5.77 -5.43
N ALA A 189 4.04 -6.37 -6.56
CA ALA A 189 2.76 -6.10 -7.20
C ALA A 189 1.56 -6.46 -6.31
N ARG A 190 1.60 -7.62 -5.64
CA ARG A 190 0.51 -8.10 -4.76
C ARG A 190 0.47 -7.37 -3.42
N GLY A 191 1.59 -6.86 -2.93
CA GLY A 191 1.66 -6.04 -1.73
C GLY A 191 1.26 -4.58 -1.98
N MET A 192 1.75 -3.99 -3.08
CA MET A 192 1.50 -2.59 -3.43
C MET A 192 0.06 -2.36 -3.92
N LEU A 193 -0.59 -3.36 -4.52
CA LEU A 193 -1.99 -3.27 -4.91
C LEU A 193 -2.95 -2.92 -3.75
N PRO A 194 -3.03 -3.70 -2.65
CA PRO A 194 -3.87 -3.35 -1.50
C PRO A 194 -3.38 -2.10 -0.78
N HIS A 195 -2.08 -1.81 -0.80
CA HIS A 195 -1.53 -0.54 -0.29
C HIS A 195 -2.15 0.66 -1.03
N HIS A 196 -2.11 0.68 -2.37
CA HIS A 196 -2.72 1.75 -3.16
C HIS A 196 -4.24 1.86 -2.99
N ILE A 197 -4.93 0.72 -2.88
CA ILE A 197 -6.37 0.71 -2.58
C ILE A 197 -6.63 1.37 -1.21
N GLY A 198 -5.78 1.07 -0.22
CA GLY A 198 -5.80 1.70 1.10
C GLY A 198 -5.65 3.23 1.04
N ALA A 199 -4.68 3.73 0.30
CA ALA A 199 -4.48 5.17 0.09
C ALA A 199 -5.70 5.84 -0.57
N VAL A 200 -6.30 5.22 -1.58
CA VAL A 200 -7.51 5.72 -2.23
C VAL A 200 -8.68 5.77 -1.25
N ASP A 201 -8.83 4.77 -0.37
CA ASP A 201 -9.89 4.76 0.64
C ASP A 201 -9.64 5.80 1.75
N MET A 202 -8.40 6.00 2.18
CA MET A 202 -8.02 7.10 3.09
C MET A 202 -8.33 8.47 2.49
N ALA A 203 -8.02 8.66 1.21
CA ALA A 203 -8.34 9.89 0.50
C ALA A 203 -9.86 10.14 0.42
N LYS A 204 -10.68 9.10 0.21
CA LYS A 204 -12.15 9.23 0.27
C LYS A 204 -12.66 9.60 1.67
N ILE A 205 -12.03 9.08 2.73
CA ILE A 205 -12.34 9.46 4.12
C ILE A 205 -12.03 10.96 4.30
N GLN A 206 -10.88 11.42 3.85
CA GLN A 206 -10.52 12.84 3.88
C GLN A 206 -11.51 13.71 3.10
N LEU A 207 -11.93 13.31 1.90
CA LEU A 207 -12.94 14.04 1.13
C LEU A 207 -14.32 14.08 1.81
N LYS A 208 -14.61 13.11 2.69
CA LYS A 208 -15.86 13.04 3.44
C LYS A 208 -15.84 13.88 4.72
N TYR A 209 -14.77 13.81 5.50
CA TYR A 209 -14.70 14.40 6.85
C TYR A 209 -13.83 15.67 6.93
N GLY A 210 -12.77 15.74 6.13
CA GLY A 210 -11.83 16.84 6.08
C GLY A 210 -12.40 18.11 5.47
N LYS A 211 -11.92 19.26 5.95
CA LYS A 211 -12.42 20.59 5.58
C LYS A 211 -11.32 21.48 5.04
N ASN A 212 -10.07 21.19 5.32
CA ASN A 212 -8.94 21.94 4.80
C ASN A 212 -8.84 21.77 3.27
N GLU A 213 -8.84 22.87 2.53
CA GLU A 213 -8.83 22.85 1.07
C GLU A 213 -7.57 22.18 0.50
N GLU A 214 -6.42 22.41 1.13
CA GLU A 214 -5.15 21.82 0.70
C GLU A 214 -5.15 20.30 0.89
N MET A 215 -5.60 19.80 2.05
CA MET A 215 -5.67 18.36 2.32
C MET A 215 -6.72 17.65 1.48
N ARG A 216 -7.83 18.32 1.16
CA ARG A 216 -8.82 17.80 0.21
C ARG A 216 -8.28 17.77 -1.21
N GLN A 217 -7.47 18.75 -1.61
CA GLN A 217 -6.81 18.75 -2.90
C GLN A 217 -5.77 17.62 -2.99
N LEU A 218 -4.95 17.43 -1.95
CA LEU A 218 -4.01 16.31 -1.87
C LEU A 218 -4.74 14.96 -1.96
N ALA A 219 -5.86 14.79 -1.24
CA ALA A 219 -6.67 13.58 -1.34
C ALA A 219 -7.17 13.31 -2.78
N GLN A 220 -7.61 14.33 -3.52
CA GLN A 220 -8.00 14.15 -4.92
C GLN A 220 -6.80 13.78 -5.80
N GLN A 221 -5.62 14.39 -5.56
CA GLN A 221 -4.39 14.06 -6.28
C GLN A 221 -3.97 12.60 -6.06
N VAL A 222 -4.03 12.12 -4.82
CA VAL A 222 -3.76 10.71 -4.48
C VAL A 222 -4.70 9.78 -5.26
N ILE A 223 -6.00 10.07 -5.30
CA ILE A 223 -6.97 9.25 -6.05
C ILE A 223 -6.63 9.23 -7.54
N ASP A 224 -6.38 10.41 -8.12
CA ASP A 224 -6.12 10.56 -9.55
C ASP A 224 -4.81 9.88 -9.98
N ALA A 225 -3.79 9.90 -9.12
CA ALA A 225 -2.47 9.32 -9.39
C ALA A 225 -2.46 7.80 -9.19
N GLN A 226 -3.07 7.30 -8.12
CA GLN A 226 -2.96 5.87 -7.77
C GLN A 226 -3.96 4.97 -8.50
N GLN A 227 -5.08 5.51 -9.01
CA GLN A 227 -6.06 4.70 -9.74
C GLN A 227 -5.49 4.04 -11.02
N PRO A 228 -4.71 4.74 -11.88
CA PRO A 228 -4.01 4.11 -13.00
C PRO A 228 -2.96 3.07 -12.57
N GLU A 229 -2.23 3.31 -11.47
CA GLU A 229 -1.22 2.37 -10.95
C GLU A 229 -1.86 1.08 -10.43
N ILE A 230 -3.05 1.17 -9.80
CA ILE A 230 -3.88 0.02 -9.43
C ILE A 230 -4.23 -0.81 -10.67
N GLU A 231 -4.71 -0.16 -11.74
CA GLU A 231 -5.05 -0.86 -12.99
C GLU A 231 -3.82 -1.50 -13.63
N GLN A 232 -2.67 -0.83 -13.59
CA GLN A 232 -1.41 -1.36 -14.08
C GLN A 232 -1.01 -2.63 -13.33
N MET A 233 -0.99 -2.60 -11.98
CA MET A 233 -0.65 -3.75 -11.15
C MET A 233 -1.63 -4.91 -11.36
N GLN A 234 -2.94 -4.64 -11.40
CA GLN A 234 -3.95 -5.68 -11.69
C GLN A 234 -3.70 -6.36 -13.03
N ASN A 235 -3.44 -5.57 -14.08
CA ASN A 235 -3.15 -6.09 -15.41
C ASN A 235 -1.85 -6.89 -15.45
N TRP A 236 -0.81 -6.42 -14.75
CA TRP A 236 0.46 -7.12 -14.66
C TRP A 236 0.31 -8.45 -13.93
N ILE A 237 -0.33 -8.48 -12.76
CA ILE A 237 -0.59 -9.69 -11.97
C ILE A 237 -1.38 -10.72 -12.80
N ALA A 238 -2.44 -10.29 -13.50
CA ALA A 238 -3.27 -11.16 -14.32
C ALA A 238 -2.47 -11.84 -15.45
N LYS A 239 -1.48 -11.16 -16.03
CA LYS A 239 -0.61 -11.71 -17.09
C LYS A 239 0.43 -12.71 -16.57
N HIS A 240 0.81 -12.60 -15.29
CA HIS A 240 1.92 -13.35 -14.69
C HIS A 240 1.47 -14.42 -13.66
N ASN A 241 0.17 -14.60 -13.47
CA ASN A 241 -0.44 -15.62 -12.59
C ASN A 241 -0.43 -17.06 -13.18
N SER A 242 0.47 -17.37 -14.10
CA SER A 242 0.57 -18.67 -14.79
C SER A 242 1.38 -19.70 -14.03
#